data_AF-R7AUW0-F1
#
_entry.id   AF-R7AUW0-F1
#
_cell.length_a   1.000
_cell.length_b   1.000
_cell.length_c   1.000
_cell.angle_alpha   90.00
_cell.angle_beta   90.00
_cell.angle_gamma   90.00
#
_symmetry.space_group_name_H-M   'P 1'
#
loop_
_entity.id
_entity.type
_entity.pdbx_description
1 polymer ?
#
loop_
_entity_poly.entity_id
_entity_poly.type
_entity_poly.pdbx_seq_one_letter_code
_entity_poly.pdbx_strand_id
1 'polypeptide(L)'
;MRVEREQMREWSSLRRVAYILIPLLIYYVIHDVAEILLWGGLNLYMESAARESVAFLEENGATVRGIINGLAILIGAASIWKAISGEISAPAQKRKETGRERTLTDCFFCGAVSFLAAIGLNLLFSLVGPFNHSASYAETAQAQYGVSFAVGLVLYGVVSPFVEEAIFRGLMYNRMKRCFGFWMAFLLSSLLFGCYHGNLVQALYGTLMGLLIAFLYELFGGFETAVLSHGVANICIYGLTCAGTFKKLSLGGTILLAAVTLCSAAGCLIYMTRKRGKNGLLHD
;
A
#
# COMPACT_ATOMS: atom_id res chain seq x y z
N MET A 1 15.30 17.42 0.70
CA MET A 1 16.66 17.24 1.22
C MET A 1 16.58 16.31 2.42
N ARG A 2 17.35 15.23 2.45
CA ARG A 2 17.37 14.28 3.57
C ARG A 2 18.20 14.91 4.69
N VAL A 3 17.59 15.12 5.86
CA VAL A 3 18.27 15.76 7.01
C VAL A 3 18.88 14.70 7.93
N GLU A 4 20.08 14.91 8.45
CA GLU A 4 20.71 13.93 9.34
C GLU A 4 20.14 13.98 10.76
N ARG A 5 20.24 12.86 11.49
CA ARG A 5 19.67 12.76 12.85
C ARG A 5 20.30 13.76 13.82
N GLU A 6 21.59 14.06 13.65
CA GLU A 6 22.33 15.02 14.47
C GLU A 6 21.75 16.43 14.31
N GLN A 7 21.49 16.84 13.08
CA GLN A 7 20.88 18.13 12.75
C GLN A 7 19.45 18.26 13.30
N MET A 8 18.73 17.15 13.52
CA MET A 8 17.37 17.16 14.08
C MET A 8 17.32 17.28 15.61
N ARG A 9 18.45 17.10 16.32
CA ARG A 9 18.47 17.17 17.79
C ARG A 9 18.01 18.53 18.31
N GLU A 10 18.36 19.59 17.59
CA GLU A 10 18.02 20.98 17.92
C GLU A 10 16.61 21.40 17.44
N TRP A 11 15.91 20.52 16.70
CA TRP A 11 14.59 20.86 16.17
C TRP A 11 13.49 20.74 17.22
N SER A 12 12.59 21.72 17.24
CA SER A 12 11.32 21.62 17.96
C SER A 12 10.46 20.48 17.40
N SER A 13 9.56 19.96 18.23
CA SER A 13 8.58 18.94 17.82
C SER A 13 7.76 19.37 16.61
N LEU A 14 7.35 20.65 16.55
CA LEU A 14 6.61 21.21 15.44
C LEU A 14 7.40 21.17 14.12
N ARG A 15 8.71 21.48 14.16
CA ARG A 15 9.57 21.40 12.98
C ARG A 15 9.75 19.96 12.49
N ARG A 16 9.84 18.98 13.41
CA ARG A 16 9.90 17.55 13.06
C ARG A 16 8.62 17.05 12.43
N VAL A 17 7.46 17.43 12.99
CA VAL A 17 6.14 17.10 12.42
C VAL A 17 5.97 17.73 11.04
N ALA A 18 6.28 19.02 10.90
CA ALA A 18 6.22 19.71 9.61
C ALA A 18 7.14 19.05 8.56
N TYR A 19 8.34 18.62 8.95
CA TYR A 19 9.24 17.89 8.06
C TYR A 19 8.64 16.57 7.56
N ILE A 20 7.81 15.90 8.35
CA ILE A 20 7.12 14.66 7.92
C ILE A 20 5.92 14.99 7.05
N LEU A 21 5.10 15.98 7.44
CA LEU A 21 3.78 16.21 6.84
C LEU A 21 3.76 17.17 5.64
N ILE A 22 4.70 18.12 5.54
CA ILE A 22 4.69 19.11 4.43
C ILE A 22 4.71 18.44 3.05
N PRO A 23 5.60 17.46 2.74
CA PRO A 23 5.57 16.83 1.44
C PRO A 23 4.27 16.04 1.20
N LEU A 24 3.67 15.48 2.26
CA LEU A 24 2.38 14.80 2.15
C LEU A 24 1.27 15.80 1.79
N LEU A 25 1.28 16.99 2.40
CA LEU A 25 0.36 18.07 2.04
C LEU A 25 0.54 18.51 0.59
N ILE A 26 1.78 18.68 0.13
CA ILE A 26 2.08 19.01 -1.27
C ILE A 26 1.56 17.92 -2.21
N TYR A 27 1.79 16.65 -1.87
CA TYR A 27 1.27 15.51 -2.63
C TYR A 27 -0.24 15.60 -2.81
N TYR A 28 -1.01 15.78 -1.72
CA TYR A 28 -2.47 15.85 -1.80
C TYR A 28 -2.97 17.06 -2.59
N VAL A 29 -2.39 18.25 -2.36
CA VAL A 29 -2.78 19.45 -3.11
C VAL A 29 -2.55 19.25 -4.61
N ILE A 30 -1.40 18.71 -5.01
CA ILE A 30 -1.10 18.49 -6.42
C ILE A 30 -1.94 17.35 -7.01
N HIS A 31 -2.15 16.27 -6.25
CA HIS A 31 -3.04 15.18 -6.60
C HIS A 31 -4.45 15.68 -6.90
N ASP A 32 -5.07 16.41 -5.97
CA ASP A 32 -6.46 16.86 -6.07
C ASP A 32 -6.62 17.88 -7.22
N VAL A 33 -5.66 18.80 -7.37
CA VAL A 33 -5.64 19.72 -8.52
C VAL A 33 -5.52 18.95 -9.83
N ALA A 34 -4.64 17.94 -9.92
CA ALA A 34 -4.50 17.12 -11.11
C ALA A 34 -5.79 16.36 -11.44
N GLU A 35 -6.43 15.76 -10.43
CA GLU A 35 -7.71 15.06 -10.60
C GLU A 35 -8.82 16.00 -11.10
N ILE A 36 -8.96 17.20 -10.50
CA ILE A 36 -9.92 18.22 -10.94
C ILE A 36 -9.67 18.62 -12.40
N LEU A 37 -8.41 18.85 -12.79
CA LEU A 37 -8.06 19.23 -14.15
C LEU A 37 -8.31 18.09 -15.16
N LEU A 38 -8.02 16.84 -14.79
CA LEU A 38 -8.28 15.67 -15.63
C LEU A 38 -9.78 15.47 -15.86
N TRP A 39 -10.60 15.61 -14.81
CA TRP A 39 -12.06 15.58 -14.94
C TRP A 39 -12.60 16.75 -15.76
N GLY A 40 -12.10 17.96 -15.52
CA GLY A 40 -12.49 19.14 -16.30
C GLY A 40 -12.17 18.97 -17.79
N GLY A 41 -10.98 18.46 -18.11
CA GLY A 41 -10.59 18.17 -19.49
C GLY A 41 -11.45 17.09 -20.14
N LEU A 42 -11.80 16.02 -19.41
CA LEU A 42 -12.69 14.98 -19.91
C LEU A 42 -14.10 15.54 -20.20
N ASN A 43 -14.64 16.37 -19.31
CA ASN A 43 -15.96 16.97 -19.50
C ASN A 43 -16.00 17.88 -20.74
N LEU A 44 -14.99 18.73 -20.95
CA LEU A 44 -14.87 19.57 -22.15
C LEU A 44 -14.76 18.74 -23.44
N TYR A 45 -14.05 17.60 -23.38
CA TYR A 45 -14.02 16.66 -24.48
C TYR A 45 -15.42 16.08 -24.75
N MET A 46 -16.11 15.61 -23.72
CA MET A 46 -17.45 15.01 -23.85
C MET A 46 -18.50 15.98 -24.40
N GLU A 47 -18.38 17.29 -24.11
CA GLU A 47 -19.28 18.32 -24.68
C GLU A 47 -19.14 18.48 -26.20
N SER A 48 -17.97 18.19 -26.75
CA SER A 48 -17.66 18.36 -28.19
C SER A 48 -17.52 17.03 -28.95
N ALA A 49 -17.48 15.90 -28.25
CA ALA A 49 -17.29 14.58 -28.82
C ALA A 49 -18.56 14.03 -29.49
N ALA A 50 -18.36 13.07 -30.39
CA ALA A 50 -19.46 12.31 -30.98
C ALA A 50 -20.21 11.50 -29.91
N ARG A 51 -21.53 11.30 -30.11
CA ARG A 51 -22.39 10.60 -29.13
C ARG A 51 -21.89 9.19 -28.80
N GLU A 52 -21.32 8.51 -29.79
CA GLU A 52 -20.76 7.17 -29.65
C GLU A 52 -19.56 7.17 -28.70
N SER A 53 -18.71 8.20 -28.75
CA SER A 53 -17.57 8.35 -27.84
C SER A 53 -18.02 8.64 -26.41
N VAL A 54 -19.04 9.50 -26.24
CA VAL A 54 -19.62 9.79 -24.92
C VAL A 54 -20.23 8.52 -24.32
N ALA A 55 -21.03 7.79 -25.09
CA ALA A 55 -21.63 6.53 -24.64
C ALA A 55 -20.57 5.49 -24.22
N PHE A 56 -19.48 5.36 -24.99
CA PHE A 56 -18.36 4.48 -24.64
C PHE A 56 -17.72 4.85 -23.29
N LEU A 57 -17.52 6.15 -23.03
CA LEU A 57 -16.94 6.64 -21.78
C LEU A 57 -17.87 6.39 -20.58
N GLU A 58 -19.17 6.59 -20.76
CA GLU A 58 -20.19 6.32 -19.73
C GLU A 58 -20.29 4.84 -19.40
N GLU A 59 -20.32 3.96 -20.41
CA GLU A 59 -20.33 2.50 -20.24
C GLU A 59 -19.08 2.02 -19.47
N ASN A 60 -17.95 2.68 -19.69
CA ASN A 60 -16.66 2.36 -19.05
C ASN A 60 -16.35 3.27 -17.83
N GLY A 61 -17.35 3.95 -17.25
CA GLY A 61 -17.14 5.03 -16.29
C GLY A 61 -16.28 4.66 -15.07
N ALA A 62 -16.38 3.42 -14.56
CA ALA A 62 -15.52 2.95 -13.47
C ALA A 62 -14.04 2.89 -13.89
N THR A 63 -13.77 2.35 -15.09
CA THR A 63 -12.40 2.29 -15.66
C THR A 63 -11.85 3.69 -15.91
N VAL A 64 -12.67 4.59 -16.47
CA VAL A 64 -12.28 5.99 -16.71
C VAL A 64 -11.91 6.69 -15.41
N ARG A 65 -12.73 6.54 -14.36
CA ARG A 65 -12.44 7.06 -13.02
C ARG A 65 -11.14 6.49 -12.46
N GLY A 66 -10.94 5.17 -12.59
CA GLY A 66 -9.71 4.50 -12.15
C GLY A 66 -8.47 5.05 -12.85
N ILE A 67 -8.54 5.28 -14.17
CA ILE A 67 -7.44 5.87 -14.94
C ILE A 67 -7.15 7.31 -14.49
N ILE A 68 -8.18 8.14 -14.32
CA ILE A 68 -8.01 9.52 -13.87
C ILE A 68 -7.33 9.55 -12.49
N ASN A 69 -7.82 8.76 -11.54
CA ASN A 69 -7.22 8.66 -10.22
C ASN A 69 -5.76 8.14 -10.30
N GLY A 70 -5.51 7.11 -11.10
CA GLY A 70 -4.18 6.55 -11.36
C GLY A 70 -3.18 7.59 -11.89
N LEU A 71 -3.62 8.47 -12.80
CA LEU A 71 -2.80 9.56 -13.30
C LEU A 71 -2.57 10.63 -12.23
N ALA A 72 -3.60 10.99 -11.46
CA ALA A 72 -3.51 11.98 -10.38
C ALA A 72 -2.51 11.54 -9.30
N ILE A 73 -2.52 10.28 -8.86
CA ILE A 73 -1.57 9.76 -7.87
C ILE A 73 -0.13 9.76 -8.39
N LEU A 74 0.08 9.49 -9.68
CA LEU A 74 1.40 9.56 -10.30
C LEU A 74 1.91 11.00 -10.38
N ILE A 75 1.06 11.96 -10.76
CA ILE A 75 1.39 13.39 -10.81
C ILE A 75 1.72 13.91 -9.41
N GLY A 76 0.88 13.57 -8.42
CA GLY A 76 1.12 13.89 -7.01
C GLY A 76 2.46 13.34 -6.53
N ALA A 77 2.74 12.05 -6.77
CA ALA A 77 3.99 11.41 -6.36
C ALA A 77 5.22 12.03 -7.04
N ALA A 78 5.11 12.36 -8.34
CA ALA A 78 6.16 13.01 -9.11
C ALA A 78 6.56 14.36 -8.50
N SER A 79 5.58 15.14 -8.02
CA SER A 79 5.82 16.46 -7.41
C SER A 79 6.74 16.43 -6.19
N ILE A 80 6.74 15.31 -5.45
CA ILE A 80 7.57 15.10 -4.26
C ILE A 80 8.64 14.03 -4.44
N TRP A 81 8.88 13.57 -5.67
CA TRP A 81 9.78 12.44 -5.95
C TRP A 81 11.21 12.65 -5.45
N LYS A 82 11.73 13.88 -5.52
CA LYS A 82 13.06 14.21 -4.97
C LYS A 82 13.14 14.01 -3.46
N ALA A 83 12.04 14.23 -2.74
CA ALA A 83 11.96 13.98 -1.30
C ALA A 83 11.88 12.48 -1.01
N ILE A 84 11.11 11.73 -1.81
CA ILE A 84 10.93 10.28 -1.69
C ILE A 84 12.24 9.52 -2.00
N SER A 85 12.82 9.77 -3.18
CA SER A 85 14.00 9.06 -3.68
C SER A 85 15.18 9.11 -2.71
N GLY A 86 15.45 10.27 -2.12
CA GLY A 86 16.52 10.40 -1.12
C GLY A 86 16.32 9.55 0.13
N GLU A 87 15.07 9.30 0.54
CA GLU A 87 14.76 8.43 1.67
C GLU A 87 14.78 6.95 1.28
N ILE A 88 14.38 6.60 0.06
CA ILE A 88 14.42 5.22 -0.47
C ILE A 88 15.87 4.73 -0.68
N SER A 89 16.75 5.59 -1.19
CA SER A 89 18.12 5.19 -1.54
C SER A 89 18.96 4.83 -0.32
N ALA A 90 18.70 5.44 0.83
CA ALA A 90 19.56 5.26 2.00
C ALA A 90 19.50 3.85 2.64
N PRO A 91 18.31 3.25 2.90
CA PRO A 91 18.21 1.85 3.28
C PRO A 91 18.83 0.90 2.25
N ALA A 92 18.67 1.20 0.96
CA ALA A 92 19.25 0.40 -0.12
C ALA A 92 20.78 0.47 -0.14
N GLN A 93 21.36 1.64 0.11
CA GLN A 93 22.80 1.83 0.21
C GLN A 93 23.38 1.12 1.44
N LYS A 94 22.77 1.29 2.62
CA LYS A 94 23.19 0.58 3.85
C LYS A 94 23.15 -0.94 3.67
N ARG A 95 22.17 -1.46 2.94
CA ARG A 95 22.05 -2.89 2.61
C ARG A 95 23.24 -3.37 1.75
N LYS A 96 23.66 -2.59 0.77
CA LYS A 96 24.83 -2.89 -0.08
C LYS A 96 26.14 -2.85 0.73
N GLU A 97 26.33 -1.80 1.53
CA GLU A 97 27.54 -1.62 2.35
C GLU A 97 27.73 -2.74 3.38
N THR A 98 26.63 -3.28 3.92
CA THR A 98 26.66 -4.38 4.89
C THR A 98 26.77 -5.77 4.24
N GLY A 99 26.81 -5.87 2.90
CA GLY A 99 26.84 -7.15 2.18
C GLY A 99 25.57 -7.99 2.36
N ARG A 100 24.46 -7.38 2.82
CA ARG A 100 23.21 -8.08 3.19
C ARG A 100 22.21 -8.06 2.03
N GLU A 101 22.66 -8.43 0.84
CA GLU A 101 21.78 -8.48 -0.33
C GLU A 101 20.65 -9.50 -0.14
N ARG A 102 19.50 -9.20 -0.77
CA ARG A 102 18.33 -10.08 -0.68
C ARG A 102 18.54 -11.27 -1.59
N THR A 103 18.24 -12.45 -1.07
CA THR A 103 18.22 -13.67 -1.87
C THR A 103 16.87 -13.83 -2.57
N LEU A 104 16.84 -14.65 -3.63
CA LEU A 104 15.57 -15.06 -4.26
C LEU A 104 14.64 -15.74 -3.25
N THR A 105 15.21 -16.53 -2.33
CA THR A 105 14.47 -17.16 -1.24
C THR A 105 13.79 -16.11 -0.35
N ASP A 106 14.48 -15.02 -0.01
CA ASP A 106 13.88 -13.95 0.81
C ASP A 106 12.70 -13.30 0.07
N CYS A 107 12.82 -13.04 -1.24
CA CYS A 107 11.75 -12.49 -2.05
C CYS A 107 10.55 -13.43 -2.14
N PHE A 108 10.79 -14.74 -2.36
CA PHE A 108 9.76 -15.77 -2.39
C PHE A 108 8.96 -15.80 -1.09
N PHE A 109 9.64 -15.88 0.06
CA PHE A 109 8.93 -15.91 1.35
C PHE A 109 8.22 -14.58 1.65
N CYS A 110 8.75 -13.42 1.22
CA CYS A 110 8.04 -12.14 1.38
C CYS A 110 6.73 -12.17 0.60
N GLY A 111 6.77 -12.61 -0.66
CA GLY A 111 5.59 -12.79 -1.49
C GLY A 111 4.61 -13.78 -0.88
N ALA A 112 5.09 -14.95 -0.44
CA ALA A 112 4.26 -15.99 0.15
C ALA A 112 3.54 -15.53 1.43
N VAL A 113 4.26 -14.89 2.36
CA VAL A 113 3.65 -14.33 3.58
C VAL A 113 2.59 -13.29 3.22
N SER A 114 2.88 -12.40 2.28
CA SER A 114 1.96 -11.33 1.86
C SER A 114 0.70 -11.90 1.19
N PHE A 115 0.87 -12.89 0.32
CA PHE A 115 -0.22 -13.63 -0.33
C PHE A 115 -1.13 -14.32 0.69
N LEU A 116 -0.53 -15.08 1.61
CA LEU A 116 -1.26 -15.86 2.62
C LEU A 116 -1.96 -14.94 3.63
N ALA A 117 -1.28 -13.89 4.10
CA ALA A 117 -1.86 -12.90 5.00
C ALA A 117 -3.02 -12.15 4.34
N ALA A 118 -2.87 -11.76 3.08
CA ALA A 118 -3.92 -11.05 2.34
C ALA A 118 -5.19 -11.90 2.24
N ILE A 119 -5.08 -13.18 1.85
CA ILE A 119 -6.21 -14.11 1.78
C ILE A 119 -6.82 -14.30 3.18
N GLY A 120 -5.99 -14.66 4.15
CA GLY A 120 -6.44 -14.96 5.50
C GLY A 120 -7.17 -13.80 6.17
N LEU A 121 -6.66 -12.57 6.03
CA LEU A 121 -7.28 -11.37 6.57
C LEU A 121 -8.59 -11.01 5.86
N ASN A 122 -8.65 -11.12 4.53
CA ASN A 122 -9.90 -10.86 3.79
C ASN A 122 -11.00 -11.88 4.17
N LEU A 123 -10.65 -13.17 4.27
CA LEU A 123 -11.59 -14.20 4.71
C LEU A 123 -12.02 -13.98 6.16
N LEU A 124 -11.08 -13.65 7.05
CA LEU A 124 -11.40 -13.32 8.44
C LEU A 124 -12.37 -12.14 8.53
N PHE A 125 -12.13 -11.07 7.77
CA PHE A 125 -12.99 -9.89 7.76
C PHE A 125 -14.37 -10.21 7.19
N SER A 126 -14.44 -11.11 6.20
CA SER A 126 -15.71 -11.61 5.65
C SER A 126 -16.54 -12.44 6.66
N LEU A 127 -15.97 -12.83 7.80
CA LEU A 127 -16.70 -13.49 8.88
C LEU A 127 -17.24 -12.49 9.92
N VAL A 128 -16.79 -11.24 9.89
CA VAL A 128 -17.17 -10.20 10.85
C VAL A 128 -18.38 -9.44 10.30
N GLY A 129 -19.56 -9.76 10.84
CA GLY A 129 -20.86 -9.22 10.39
C GLY A 129 -20.89 -7.70 10.14
N PRO A 130 -20.42 -6.85 11.06
CA PRO A 130 -20.40 -5.40 10.83
C PRO A 130 -19.56 -4.94 9.63
N PHE A 131 -18.51 -5.68 9.25
CA PHE A 131 -17.67 -5.31 8.11
C PHE A 131 -18.37 -5.62 6.78
N ASN A 132 -19.10 -6.74 6.71
CA ASN A 132 -19.86 -7.12 5.51
C ASN A 132 -21.06 -6.21 5.22
N HIS A 133 -21.62 -5.56 6.24
CA HIS A 133 -22.78 -4.67 6.09
C HIS A 133 -22.38 -3.19 6.00
N SER A 134 -21.09 -2.88 5.86
CA SER A 134 -20.63 -1.50 5.75
C SER A 134 -20.92 -0.93 4.35
N ALA A 135 -21.82 0.05 4.29
CA ALA A 135 -22.20 0.71 3.04
C ALA A 135 -21.00 1.41 2.35
N SER A 136 -20.17 2.12 3.12
CA SER A 136 -18.98 2.80 2.59
C SER A 136 -17.95 1.83 2.02
N TYR A 137 -17.76 0.67 2.67
CA TYR A 137 -16.91 -0.39 2.12
C TYR A 137 -17.51 -1.00 0.85
N ALA A 138 -18.82 -1.24 0.81
CA ALA A 138 -19.50 -1.80 -0.35
C ALA A 138 -19.41 -0.88 -1.58
N GLU A 139 -19.57 0.44 -1.40
CA GLU A 139 -19.40 1.43 -2.46
C GLU A 139 -17.98 1.42 -3.02
N THR A 140 -16.97 1.40 -2.14
CA THR A 140 -15.56 1.35 -2.54
C THR A 140 -15.24 0.05 -3.29
N ALA A 141 -15.74 -1.09 -2.79
CA ALA A 141 -15.58 -2.38 -3.45
C ALA A 141 -16.24 -2.41 -4.83
N GLN A 142 -17.45 -1.86 -4.96
CA GLN A 142 -18.15 -1.76 -6.24
C GLN A 142 -17.38 -0.91 -7.24
N ALA A 143 -16.85 0.24 -6.82
CA ALA A 143 -16.03 1.09 -7.67
C ALA A 143 -14.75 0.37 -8.14
N GLN A 144 -14.06 -0.32 -7.22
CA GLN A 144 -12.81 -1.03 -7.51
C GLN A 144 -13.02 -2.22 -8.46
N TYR A 145 -14.04 -3.05 -8.20
CA TYR A 145 -14.32 -4.25 -9.01
C TYR A 145 -15.13 -3.95 -10.28
N GLY A 146 -15.63 -2.72 -10.45
CA GLY A 146 -16.23 -2.24 -11.69
C GLY A 146 -15.21 -1.82 -12.76
N VAL A 147 -13.94 -1.63 -12.39
CA VAL A 147 -12.85 -1.36 -13.34
C VAL A 147 -12.58 -2.59 -14.19
N SER A 148 -12.30 -2.39 -15.47
CA SER A 148 -11.91 -3.48 -16.37
C SER A 148 -10.71 -4.25 -15.79
N PHE A 149 -10.78 -5.58 -15.84
CA PHE A 149 -9.85 -6.45 -15.12
C PHE A 149 -8.37 -6.12 -15.39
N ALA A 150 -7.99 -5.96 -16.66
CA ALA A 150 -6.61 -5.66 -17.03
C ALA A 150 -6.13 -4.29 -16.52
N VAL A 151 -6.98 -3.27 -16.60
CA VAL A 151 -6.66 -1.93 -16.10
C VAL A 151 -6.59 -1.93 -14.58
N GLY A 152 -7.54 -2.58 -13.90
CA GLY A 152 -7.56 -2.70 -12.44
C GLY A 152 -6.35 -3.46 -11.90
N LEU A 153 -5.88 -4.50 -12.61
CA LEU A 153 -4.67 -5.22 -12.23
C LEU A 153 -3.43 -4.31 -12.26
N VAL A 154 -3.31 -3.45 -13.28
CA VAL A 154 -2.22 -2.48 -13.37
C VAL A 154 -2.35 -1.41 -12.29
N LEU A 155 -3.53 -0.80 -12.15
CA LEU A 155 -3.77 0.28 -11.19
C LEU A 155 -3.58 -0.20 -9.75
N TYR A 156 -4.35 -1.21 -9.33
CA TYR A 156 -4.38 -1.65 -7.94
C TYR A 156 -3.27 -2.63 -7.58
N GLY A 157 -2.72 -3.34 -8.55
CA GLY A 157 -1.65 -4.32 -8.35
C GLY A 157 -0.23 -3.75 -8.51
N VAL A 158 -0.07 -2.63 -9.22
CA VAL A 158 1.26 -2.06 -9.52
C VAL A 158 1.33 -0.58 -9.17
N VAL A 159 0.47 0.26 -9.74
CA VAL A 159 0.57 1.73 -9.60
C VAL A 159 0.31 2.16 -8.16
N SER A 160 -0.83 1.78 -7.57
CA SER A 160 -1.18 2.12 -6.18
C SER A 160 -0.16 1.56 -5.19
N PRO A 161 0.23 0.26 -5.20
CA PRO A 161 1.25 -0.26 -4.31
C PRO A 161 2.58 0.49 -4.43
N PHE A 162 3.01 0.83 -5.64
CA PHE A 162 4.26 1.58 -5.82
C PHE A 162 4.19 2.98 -5.19
N VAL A 163 3.14 3.75 -5.50
CA VAL A 163 2.97 5.13 -5.01
C VAL A 163 2.74 5.17 -3.51
N GLU A 164 1.86 4.30 -3.00
CA GLU A 164 1.54 4.22 -1.59
C GLU A 164 2.79 3.83 -0.79
N GLU A 165 3.54 2.79 -1.19
CA GLU A 165 4.76 2.46 -0.48
C GLU A 165 5.83 3.55 -0.59
N ALA A 166 5.85 4.33 -1.67
CA ALA A 166 6.79 5.44 -1.82
C ALA A 166 6.50 6.55 -0.80
N ILE A 167 5.21 6.83 -0.56
CA ILE A 167 4.75 7.81 0.42
C ILE A 167 4.90 7.26 1.84
N PHE A 168 4.35 6.09 2.12
CA PHE A 168 4.26 5.56 3.48
C PHE A 168 5.57 4.97 3.97
N ARG A 169 6.29 4.18 3.18
CA ARG A 169 7.54 3.50 3.60
C ARG A 169 8.76 4.29 3.15
N GLY A 170 8.75 4.73 1.90
CA GLY A 170 9.79 5.55 1.30
C GLY A 170 9.98 6.84 2.07
N LEU A 171 8.92 7.62 2.28
CA LEU A 171 9.02 8.95 2.91
C LEU A 171 8.65 8.94 4.40
N MET A 172 7.40 8.62 4.73
CA MET A 172 6.81 8.90 6.03
C MET A 172 7.43 8.07 7.15
N TYR A 173 7.49 6.75 6.97
CA TYR A 173 8.09 5.82 7.93
C TYR A 173 9.57 6.16 8.18
N ASN A 174 10.37 6.36 7.13
CA ASN A 174 11.79 6.68 7.27
C ASN A 174 12.04 8.02 7.99
N ARG A 175 11.19 9.02 7.76
CA ARG A 175 11.26 10.30 8.49
C ARG A 175 10.81 10.15 9.94
N MET A 176 9.69 9.48 10.19
CA MET A 176 9.20 9.19 11.54
C MET A 176 10.22 8.40 12.36
N LYS A 177 10.84 7.36 11.77
CA LYS A 177 11.83 6.53 12.46
C LYS A 177 13.04 7.34 12.89
N ARG A 178 13.48 8.29 12.06
CA ARG A 178 14.58 9.20 12.43
C ARG A 178 14.19 10.18 13.52
N CYS A 179 12.98 10.74 13.47
CA CYS A 179 12.50 11.77 14.41
C CYS A 179 12.08 11.21 15.77
N PHE A 180 11.45 10.03 15.79
CA PHE A 180 10.70 9.49 16.93
C PHE A 180 11.06 8.05 17.29
N GLY A 181 11.92 7.39 16.50
CA GLY A 181 12.34 6.01 16.74
C GLY A 181 11.45 4.96 16.09
N PHE A 182 11.86 3.70 16.21
CA PHE A 182 11.28 2.57 15.50
C PHE A 182 9.80 2.36 15.85
N TRP A 183 9.46 2.22 17.13
CA TRP A 183 8.11 1.83 17.55
C TRP A 183 7.04 2.84 17.14
N MET A 184 7.32 4.14 17.32
CA MET A 184 6.40 5.20 16.89
C MET A 184 6.24 5.17 15.37
N ALA A 185 7.32 5.03 14.60
CA ALA A 185 7.23 4.95 13.15
C ALA A 185 6.45 3.72 12.69
N PHE A 186 6.74 2.55 13.26
CA PHE A 186 6.14 1.27 12.92
C PHE A 186 4.62 1.26 13.15
N LEU A 187 4.18 1.70 14.33
CA LEU A 187 2.77 1.71 14.68
C LEU A 187 2.02 2.84 13.96
N LEU A 188 2.54 4.07 14.02
CA LEU A 188 1.83 5.23 13.50
C LEU A 188 1.78 5.24 11.97
N SER A 189 2.85 4.85 11.27
CA SER A 189 2.80 4.80 9.80
C SER A 189 1.81 3.75 9.32
N SER A 190 1.72 2.62 10.01
CA SER A 190 0.80 1.53 9.64
C SER A 190 -0.65 1.93 9.90
N LEU A 191 -0.92 2.61 11.03
CA LEU A 191 -2.25 3.15 11.31
C LEU A 191 -2.66 4.21 10.27
N LEU A 192 -1.76 5.15 9.94
CA LEU A 192 -2.04 6.17 8.93
C LEU A 192 -2.24 5.56 7.53
N PHE A 193 -1.50 4.51 7.20
CA PHE A 193 -1.69 3.74 5.97
C PHE A 193 -3.08 3.11 5.90
N GLY A 194 -3.60 2.56 7.01
CA GLY A 194 -4.99 2.12 7.07
C GLY A 194 -5.99 3.26 6.93
N CYS A 195 -5.88 4.29 7.77
CA CYS A 195 -6.82 5.41 7.81
C CYS A 195 -6.93 6.18 6.48
N TYR A 196 -5.89 6.12 5.65
CA TYR A 196 -5.85 6.69 4.30
C TYR A 196 -7.05 6.31 3.43
N HIS A 197 -7.60 5.11 3.59
CA HIS A 197 -8.69 4.60 2.74
C HIS A 197 -10.09 5.13 3.09
N GLY A 198 -10.23 5.93 4.16
CA GLY A 198 -11.47 6.67 4.42
C GLY A 198 -12.67 5.86 4.95
N ASN A 199 -12.52 4.54 5.16
CA ASN A 199 -13.54 3.72 5.83
C ASN A 199 -12.93 2.74 6.83
N LEU A 200 -13.74 2.32 7.81
CA LEU A 200 -13.27 1.52 8.95
C LEU A 200 -12.76 0.13 8.54
N VAL A 201 -13.40 -0.53 7.57
CA VAL A 201 -13.02 -1.88 7.14
C VAL A 201 -11.63 -1.85 6.51
N GLN A 202 -11.40 -0.94 5.56
CA GLN A 202 -10.09 -0.75 4.96
C GLN A 202 -9.08 -0.15 5.95
N ALA A 203 -9.50 0.65 6.93
CA ALA A 203 -8.60 1.16 7.95
C ALA A 203 -8.02 0.04 8.82
N LEU A 204 -8.85 -0.91 9.26
CA LEU A 204 -8.39 -2.05 10.04
C LEU A 204 -7.53 -3.00 9.19
N TYR A 205 -7.99 -3.35 7.98
CA TYR A 205 -7.24 -4.23 7.07
C TYR A 205 -5.89 -3.60 6.69
N GLY A 206 -5.91 -2.35 6.25
CA GLY A 206 -4.73 -1.59 5.86
C GLY A 206 -3.76 -1.42 7.03
N THR A 207 -4.25 -1.22 8.26
CA THR A 207 -3.35 -1.17 9.44
C THR A 207 -2.63 -2.50 9.65
N LEU A 208 -3.34 -3.64 9.60
CA LEU A 208 -2.74 -4.96 9.79
C LEU A 208 -1.74 -5.31 8.70
N MET A 209 -2.12 -5.11 7.44
CA MET A 209 -1.20 -5.26 6.31
C MET A 209 -0.05 -4.28 6.38
N GLY A 210 -0.30 -3.06 6.87
CA GLY A 210 0.70 -2.02 7.00
C GLY A 210 1.78 -2.36 8.01
N LEU A 211 1.39 -2.99 9.13
CA LEU A 211 2.32 -3.55 10.12
C LEU A 211 3.16 -4.67 9.51
N LEU A 212 2.53 -5.58 8.78
CA LEU A 212 3.24 -6.67 8.09
C LEU A 212 4.27 -6.12 7.09
N ILE A 213 3.86 -5.19 6.23
CA ILE A 213 4.73 -4.58 5.21
C ILE A 213 5.88 -3.81 5.87
N ALA A 214 5.61 -3.01 6.89
CA ALA A 214 6.65 -2.28 7.63
C ALA A 214 7.64 -3.25 8.30
N PHE A 215 7.16 -4.39 8.82
CA PHE A 215 8.00 -5.42 9.41
C PHE A 215 8.89 -6.10 8.37
N LEU A 216 8.34 -6.48 7.21
CA LEU A 216 9.10 -7.07 6.11
C LEU A 216 10.12 -6.08 5.52
N TYR A 217 9.74 -4.80 5.40
CA TYR A 217 10.62 -3.72 4.98
C TYR A 217 11.84 -3.59 5.89
N GLU A 218 11.66 -3.71 7.21
CA GLU A 218 12.74 -3.66 8.20
C GLU A 218 13.59 -4.93 8.20
N LEU A 219 12.95 -6.10 8.07
CA LEU A 219 13.63 -7.39 8.13
C LEU A 219 14.55 -7.64 6.93
N PHE A 220 14.10 -7.26 5.72
CA PHE A 220 14.83 -7.50 4.48
C PHE A 220 15.51 -6.26 3.91
N GLY A 221 15.13 -5.09 4.39
CA GLY A 221 15.60 -3.80 3.90
C GLY A 221 15.09 -3.49 2.50
N GLY A 222 14.68 -2.25 2.31
CA GLY A 222 14.54 -1.63 0.99
C GLY A 222 13.12 -1.58 0.44
N PHE A 223 12.91 -0.52 -0.34
CA PHE A 223 11.63 -0.14 -0.91
C PHE A 223 10.99 -1.24 -1.75
N GLU A 224 11.80 -2.02 -2.47
CA GLU A 224 11.27 -3.05 -3.37
C GLU A 224 10.63 -4.20 -2.60
N THR A 225 11.00 -4.43 -1.33
CA THR A 225 10.35 -5.44 -0.48
C THR A 225 8.92 -5.00 -0.16
N ALA A 226 8.75 -3.73 0.19
CA ALA A 226 7.44 -3.17 0.50
C ALA A 226 6.52 -3.21 -0.72
N VAL A 227 7.03 -2.74 -1.87
CA VAL A 227 6.28 -2.75 -3.15
C VAL A 227 5.91 -4.17 -3.57
N LEU A 228 6.84 -5.13 -3.48
CA LEU A 228 6.56 -6.53 -3.80
C LEU A 228 5.47 -7.11 -2.90
N SER A 229 5.60 -6.94 -1.58
CA SER A 229 4.65 -7.45 -0.60
C SER A 229 3.25 -6.89 -0.82
N HIS A 230 3.15 -5.58 -0.99
CA HIS A 230 1.88 -4.91 -1.22
C HIS A 230 1.29 -5.29 -2.58
N GLY A 231 2.09 -5.27 -3.65
CA GLY A 231 1.66 -5.67 -4.99
C GLY A 231 1.12 -7.10 -5.04
N VAL A 232 1.82 -8.05 -4.42
CA VAL A 232 1.36 -9.46 -4.34
C VAL A 232 0.03 -9.58 -3.59
N ALA A 233 -0.13 -8.86 -2.47
CA ALA A 233 -1.38 -8.88 -1.70
C ALA A 233 -2.55 -8.35 -2.56
N ASN A 234 -2.37 -7.22 -3.23
CA ASN A 234 -3.44 -6.62 -4.04
C ASN A 234 -3.76 -7.43 -5.29
N ILE A 235 -2.75 -7.87 -6.04
CA ILE A 235 -2.94 -8.72 -7.24
C ILE A 235 -3.71 -9.99 -6.88
N CYS A 236 -3.32 -10.64 -5.78
CA CYS A 236 -3.99 -11.84 -5.29
C CYS A 236 -5.47 -11.58 -4.99
N ILE A 237 -5.76 -10.61 -4.13
CA ILE A 237 -7.14 -10.36 -3.67
C ILE A 237 -8.02 -9.83 -4.79
N TYR A 238 -7.50 -8.90 -5.60
CA TYR A 238 -8.21 -8.38 -6.76
C TYR A 238 -8.53 -9.50 -7.74
N GLY A 239 -7.54 -10.31 -8.12
CA GLY A 239 -7.69 -11.41 -9.07
C GLY A 239 -8.69 -12.48 -8.60
N LEU A 240 -8.53 -12.98 -7.38
CA LEU A 240 -9.42 -14.01 -6.82
C LEU A 240 -10.85 -13.52 -6.63
N THR A 241 -11.03 -12.23 -6.30
CA THR A 241 -12.36 -11.64 -6.12
C THR A 241 -13.06 -11.45 -7.47
N CYS A 242 -12.36 -10.91 -8.47
CA CYS A 242 -12.90 -10.80 -9.83
C CYS A 242 -13.24 -12.18 -10.44
N ALA A 243 -12.44 -13.20 -10.17
CA ALA A 243 -12.72 -14.58 -10.59
C ALA A 243 -13.88 -15.23 -9.81
N GLY A 244 -14.40 -14.57 -8.76
CA GLY A 244 -15.47 -15.10 -7.93
C GLY A 244 -15.08 -16.31 -7.09
N THR A 245 -13.78 -16.52 -6.83
CA THR A 245 -13.22 -17.70 -6.14
C THR A 245 -13.89 -17.95 -4.79
N PHE A 246 -14.19 -16.88 -4.05
CA PHE A 246 -14.74 -16.98 -2.70
C PHE A 246 -16.27 -17.13 -2.65
N LYS A 247 -17.00 -16.93 -3.76
CA LYS A 247 -18.48 -16.89 -3.78
C LYS A 247 -19.15 -18.19 -3.37
N LYS A 248 -18.47 -19.33 -3.56
CA LYS A 248 -19.00 -20.67 -3.29
C LYS A 248 -18.51 -21.30 -1.98
N LEU A 249 -17.74 -20.57 -1.18
CA LEU A 249 -17.24 -21.09 0.09
C LEU A 249 -18.38 -21.17 1.11
N SER A 250 -18.55 -22.35 1.72
CA SER A 250 -19.40 -22.49 2.90
C SER A 250 -18.77 -21.78 4.11
N LEU A 251 -19.57 -21.46 5.12
CA LEU A 251 -19.07 -20.84 6.36
C LEU A 251 -17.91 -21.64 6.97
N GLY A 252 -18.06 -22.96 7.09
CA GLY A 252 -17.01 -23.86 7.59
C GLY A 252 -15.75 -23.84 6.71
N GLY A 253 -15.93 -23.79 5.38
CA GLY A 253 -14.82 -23.66 4.42
C GLY A 253 -14.07 -22.33 4.56
N THR A 254 -14.79 -21.22 4.74
CA THR A 254 -14.21 -19.89 4.97
C THR A 254 -13.38 -19.84 6.25
N ILE A 255 -13.92 -20.37 7.36
CA ILE A 255 -13.21 -20.43 8.65
C ILE A 255 -11.93 -21.26 8.51
N LEU A 256 -12.03 -22.46 7.93
CA LEU A 256 -10.89 -23.35 7.75
C LEU A 256 -9.80 -22.70 6.87
N LEU A 257 -10.19 -22.12 5.74
CA LEU A 257 -9.24 -21.51 4.81
C LEU A 257 -8.58 -20.27 5.42
N ALA A 258 -9.33 -19.44 6.16
CA ALA A 258 -8.78 -18.31 6.91
C ALA A 258 -7.74 -18.79 7.93
N ALA A 259 -8.07 -19.81 8.73
CA ALA A 259 -7.15 -20.36 9.73
C ALA A 259 -5.87 -20.93 9.09
N VAL A 260 -6.01 -21.75 8.04
CA VAL A 260 -4.86 -22.37 7.36
C VAL A 260 -3.94 -21.32 6.75
N THR A 261 -4.49 -20.31 6.07
CA THR A 261 -3.69 -19.26 5.43
C THR A 261 -2.99 -18.37 6.45
N LEU A 262 -3.67 -17.95 7.53
CA LEU A 262 -3.04 -17.16 8.60
C LEU A 262 -1.97 -17.93 9.37
N CYS A 263 -2.22 -19.21 9.71
CA CYS A 263 -1.22 -20.07 10.34
C CYS A 263 0.00 -20.29 9.43
N SER A 264 -0.23 -20.47 8.14
CA SER A 264 0.86 -20.64 7.15
C SER A 264 1.66 -19.35 6.99
N ALA A 265 1.01 -18.18 6.98
CA ALA A 265 1.67 -16.88 6.96
C ALA A 265 2.56 -16.69 8.20
N ALA A 266 2.02 -17.01 9.40
CA ALA A 266 2.78 -16.94 10.65
C ALA A 266 3.98 -17.91 10.66
N GLY A 267 3.80 -19.14 10.17
CA GLY A 267 4.88 -20.12 10.04
C GLY A 267 6.01 -19.64 9.12
N CYS A 268 5.65 -19.08 7.95
CA CYS A 268 6.62 -18.49 7.04
C CYS A 268 7.35 -17.30 7.68
N LEU A 269 6.64 -16.43 8.40
CA LEU A 269 7.23 -15.27 9.07
C LEU A 269 8.20 -15.70 10.19
N ILE A 270 7.85 -16.70 11.01
CA ILE A 270 8.72 -17.25 12.06
C ILE A 270 9.97 -17.89 11.45
N TYR A 271 9.82 -18.63 10.35
CA TYR A 271 10.96 -19.20 9.64
C TYR A 271 11.93 -18.10 9.16
N MET A 272 11.39 -17.04 8.56
CA MET A 272 12.16 -15.90 8.07
C MET A 272 12.90 -15.17 9.20
N THR A 273 12.22 -14.88 10.31
CA THR A 273 12.82 -14.19 11.46
C THR A 273 13.90 -15.03 12.13
N ARG A 274 13.74 -16.35 12.21
CA ARG A 274 14.78 -17.26 12.71
C ARG A 274 15.98 -17.33 11.77
N LYS A 275 15.74 -17.43 10.46
CA LYS A 275 16.81 -17.43 9.43
C LYS A 275 17.63 -16.13 9.52
N ARG A 276 16.97 -14.98 9.68
CA ARG A 276 17.63 -13.65 9.81
C ARG A 276 18.21 -13.41 11.20
N GLY A 277 17.58 -13.90 12.26
CA GLY A 277 18.05 -13.78 13.65
C GLY A 277 19.32 -14.57 13.91
N LYS A 278 19.49 -15.74 13.28
CA LYS A 278 20.78 -16.46 13.22
C LYS A 278 21.90 -15.63 12.56
N ASN A 279 21.54 -14.60 11.80
CA ASN A 279 22.46 -13.66 11.15
C ASN A 279 22.58 -12.30 11.90
N GLY A 280 22.03 -12.19 13.12
CA GLY A 280 22.32 -11.13 14.11
C GLY A 280 21.72 -9.73 13.86
N LEU A 281 20.40 -9.55 13.91
CA LEU A 281 19.77 -8.31 13.41
C LEU A 281 18.58 -7.70 14.19
N LEU A 282 18.15 -8.27 15.32
CA LEU A 282 17.03 -7.70 16.11
C LEU A 282 17.48 -6.83 17.30
N HIS A 283 18.75 -6.39 17.34
CA HIS A 283 19.34 -5.73 18.51
C HIS A 283 19.84 -4.28 18.32
N ASP A 284 19.61 -3.63 17.17
CA ASP A 284 20.03 -2.22 16.94
C ASP A 284 18.86 -1.26 16.65
#